data_AF-A0A1B6MJH1-F1
#
_entry.id   AF-A0A1B6MJH1-F1
#
_cell.length_a   1.000
_cell.length_b   1.000
_cell.length_c   1.000
_cell.angle_alpha   90.00
_cell.angle_beta   90.00
_cell.angle_gamma   90.00
#
_symmetry.space_group_name_H-M   'P 1'
#
loop_
_entity.id
_entity.type
_entity.pdbx_description
1 polymer ?
#
loop_
_entity_poly.entity_id
_entity_poly.type
_entity_poly.pdbx_seq_one_letter_code
_entity_poly.pdbx_strand_id
1 'polypeptide(L)'
;RIPLPSLQGIVILNIPSFMGGTNFWGGTKEDDIFLAPSVDDKILEVVAVFGSVQMAASRLINLQHHRIAQCQTVQINVLGDEGVPIQVDGEAWIQPPGMIRIIHKNRMKMLCRNRALE
;
A
#
# COMPACT_ATOMS: atom_id res chain seq x y z
N ARG A 1 11.01 11.22 -7.87
CA ARG A 1 11.40 9.81 -8.16
C ARG A 1 12.21 9.33 -6.98
N ILE A 2 11.83 8.22 -6.35
CA ILE A 2 12.54 7.64 -5.20
C ILE A 2 13.32 6.43 -5.73
N PRO A 3 14.64 6.30 -5.49
CA PRO A 3 15.36 5.09 -5.84
C PRO A 3 14.84 3.94 -4.97
N LEU A 4 14.42 2.85 -5.61
CA LEU A 4 13.94 1.67 -4.90
C LEU A 4 15.08 0.68 -4.68
N PRO A 5 15.16 0.04 -3.51
CA PRO A 5 16.06 -1.08 -3.30
C PRO A 5 15.62 -2.28 -4.15
N SER A 6 16.47 -3.32 -4.23
CA SER A 6 16.03 -4.61 -4.79
C SER A 6 14.87 -5.15 -3.96
N LEU A 7 13.71 -5.31 -4.59
CA LEU A 7 12.45 -5.72 -3.97
C LEU A 7 11.76 -6.75 -4.85
N GLN A 8 10.94 -7.59 -4.24
CA GLN A 8 10.10 -8.59 -4.91
C GLN A 8 8.71 -8.05 -5.26
N GLY A 9 8.28 -6.96 -4.62
CA GLY A 9 7.00 -6.34 -4.90
C GLY A 9 6.81 -4.99 -4.20
N ILE A 10 5.75 -4.28 -4.60
CA ILE A 10 5.33 -3.02 -3.99
C ILE A 10 3.86 -3.17 -3.63
N VAL A 11 3.49 -2.70 -2.44
CA VAL A 11 2.10 -2.61 -1.99
C VAL A 11 1.74 -1.14 -1.88
N ILE A 12 0.58 -0.77 -2.44
CA ILE A 12 0.04 0.58 -2.37
C ILE A 12 -1.30 0.48 -1.66
N LEU A 13 -1.43 1.18 -0.53
CA LEU A 13 -2.60 1.10 0.33
C LEU A 13 -3.37 2.42 0.30
N ASN A 14 -4.70 2.29 0.33
CA ASN A 14 -5.65 3.37 0.58
C ASN A 14 -6.41 3.14 1.92
N ILE A 15 -6.30 1.92 2.46
CA ILE A 15 -6.89 1.53 3.74
C ILE A 15 -5.81 0.81 4.56
N PRO A 16 -5.88 0.87 5.91
CA PRO A 16 -4.82 0.36 6.77
C PRO A 16 -4.74 -1.17 6.84
N SER A 17 -5.62 -1.90 6.14
CA SER A 17 -5.67 -3.36 6.16
C SER A 17 -5.63 -3.96 4.76
N PHE A 18 -4.85 -5.02 4.62
CA PHE A 18 -4.67 -5.81 3.40
C PHE A 18 -4.66 -7.31 3.74
N MET A 19 -4.96 -8.19 2.78
CA MET A 19 -4.83 -9.65 2.90
C MET A 19 -5.35 -10.24 4.22
N GLY A 20 -6.67 -10.16 4.44
CA GLY A 20 -7.31 -10.75 5.62
C GLY A 20 -6.95 -10.07 6.95
N GLY A 21 -6.69 -8.76 6.92
CA GLY A 21 -6.53 -7.93 8.13
C GLY A 21 -5.10 -7.57 8.51
N THR A 22 -4.11 -7.89 7.67
CA THR A 22 -2.72 -7.47 7.88
C THR A 22 -2.58 -5.96 7.72
N ASN A 23 -1.88 -5.30 8.65
CA ASN A 23 -1.48 -3.89 8.51
C ASN A 23 -0.03 -3.80 7.99
N PHE A 24 0.13 -3.54 6.70
CA PHE A 24 1.45 -3.44 6.05
C PHE A 24 2.17 -2.11 6.32
N TRP A 25 1.42 -1.02 6.54
CA TRP A 25 2.03 0.27 6.91
C TRP A 25 2.55 0.24 8.35
N GLY A 26 1.82 -0.44 9.23
CA GLY A 26 2.06 -0.46 10.66
C GLY A 26 1.77 0.90 11.33
N GLY A 27 1.77 0.91 12.66
CA GLY A 27 1.52 2.12 13.46
C GLY A 27 0.12 2.73 13.31
N THR A 28 -0.30 3.49 14.31
CA THR A 28 -1.51 4.33 14.25
C THR A 28 -1.21 5.79 14.59
N LYS A 29 0.07 6.11 14.75
CA LYS A 29 0.57 7.43 15.12
C LYS A 29 1.55 7.89 14.05
N GLU A 30 1.61 9.20 13.90
CA GLU A 30 2.66 9.86 13.13
C GLU A 30 4.03 9.62 13.79
N ASP A 31 5.07 9.70 12.97
CA ASP A 31 6.46 9.75 13.41
C ASP A 31 7.18 10.89 12.66
N ASP A 32 8.49 11.01 12.87
CA ASP A 32 9.29 12.10 12.32
C ASP A 32 9.28 12.16 10.77
N ILE A 33 8.88 11.08 10.10
CA ILE A 33 8.96 10.93 8.64
C ILE A 33 7.57 10.84 8.01
N PHE A 34 6.64 10.11 8.65
CA PHE A 34 5.36 9.74 8.08
C PHE A 34 4.19 10.12 8.99
N LEU A 35 3.08 10.50 8.35
CA LEU A 35 1.82 10.76 9.04
C LEU A 35 1.16 9.44 9.47
N ALA A 36 0.31 9.52 10.49
CA ALA A 36 -0.60 8.41 10.81
C ALA A 36 -1.48 8.11 9.57
N PRO A 37 -1.62 6.83 9.15
CA PRO A 37 -2.42 6.50 7.98
C PRO A 37 -3.91 6.82 8.25
N SER A 38 -4.57 7.47 7.30
CA SER A 38 -6.02 7.70 7.35
C SER A 38 -6.70 7.33 6.03
N VAL A 39 -7.95 6.90 6.11
CA VAL A 39 -8.76 6.54 4.92
C VAL A 39 -9.39 7.77 4.25
N ASP A 40 -9.34 8.93 4.91
CA ASP A 40 -10.05 10.14 4.54
C ASP A 40 -9.16 11.39 4.34
N ASP A 41 -7.84 11.19 4.23
CA ASP A 41 -6.85 12.25 3.97
C ASP A 41 -6.43 12.37 2.49
N LYS A 42 -6.78 11.39 1.64
CA LYS A 42 -6.37 11.27 0.23
C LYS A 42 -4.89 10.96 0.02
N ILE A 43 -4.25 10.35 1.02
CA ILE A 43 -2.88 9.91 0.97
C ILE A 43 -2.88 8.40 0.71
N LEU A 44 -1.96 7.97 -0.16
CA LEU A 44 -1.66 6.58 -0.42
C LEU A 44 -0.35 6.22 0.26
N GLU A 45 -0.35 5.11 0.98
CA GLU A 45 0.83 4.51 1.59
C GLU A 45 1.53 3.56 0.62
N VAL A 46 2.83 3.73 0.42
CA VAL A 46 3.65 2.87 -0.46
C VAL A 46 4.65 2.07 0.38
N VAL A 47 4.59 0.74 0.29
CA VAL A 47 5.39 -0.21 1.09
C VAL A 47 6.17 -1.16 0.19
N ALA A 48 7.43 -1.42 0.54
CA ALA A 48 8.28 -2.39 -0.13
C ALA A 48 8.02 -3.82 0.37
N VAL A 49 8.06 -4.78 -0.55
CA VAL A 49 8.04 -6.22 -0.26
C VAL A 49 9.34 -6.84 -0.75
N PHE A 50 10.09 -7.44 0.17
CA PHE A 50 11.39 -8.06 -0.08
C PHE A 50 11.32 -9.59 -0.18
N GLY A 51 10.22 -10.21 0.28
CA GLY A 51 10.09 -11.66 0.32
C GLY A 51 8.67 -12.15 0.60
N SER A 52 8.33 -13.35 0.10
CA SER A 52 7.09 -14.05 0.47
C SER A 52 7.04 -14.40 1.96
N VAL A 53 8.18 -14.74 2.57
CA VAL A 53 8.30 -14.99 4.02
C VAL A 53 7.93 -13.75 4.83
N GLN A 54 8.36 -12.56 4.39
CA GLN A 54 7.98 -11.28 5.02
C GLN A 54 6.47 -11.08 4.93
N MET A 55 5.85 -11.32 3.76
CA MET A 55 4.41 -11.22 3.60
C MET A 55 3.66 -12.19 4.52
N ALA A 56 4.15 -13.42 4.70
CA ALA A 56 3.54 -14.40 5.60
C ALA A 56 3.68 -13.99 7.08
N ALA A 57 4.85 -13.48 7.48
CA ALA A 57 5.14 -13.08 8.85
C ALA A 57 4.48 -11.75 9.26
N SER A 58 3.99 -10.96 8.29
CA SER A 58 3.42 -9.62 8.47
C SER A 58 2.34 -9.47 9.55
N ARG A 59 1.63 -10.56 9.90
CA ARG A 59 0.64 -10.57 10.99
C ARG A 59 1.24 -10.69 12.38
N LEU A 60 2.47 -11.20 12.46
CA LEU A 60 3.18 -11.52 13.70
C LEU A 60 4.26 -10.49 14.03
N ILE A 61 4.78 -9.77 13.03
CA ILE A 61 5.87 -8.80 13.18
C ILE A 61 5.50 -7.44 12.59
N ASN A 62 5.99 -6.37 13.22
CA ASN A 62 5.76 -5.00 12.74
C ASN A 62 6.64 -4.72 11.50
N LEU A 63 6.02 -4.31 10.40
CA LEU A 63 6.68 -4.10 9.10
C LEU A 63 7.07 -2.64 8.81
N GLN A 64 7.01 -1.74 9.79
CA GLN A 64 7.25 -0.30 9.63
C GLN A 64 8.56 0.11 8.93
N HIS A 65 9.59 -0.73 8.96
CA HIS A 65 10.88 -0.48 8.29
C HIS A 65 10.83 -0.54 6.75
N HIS A 66 9.69 -0.93 6.17
CA HIS A 66 9.53 -1.09 4.73
C HIS A 66 8.67 0.00 4.08
N ARG A 67 8.30 1.05 4.83
CA ARG A 67 7.58 2.22 4.32
C ARG A 67 8.48 3.01 3.36
N ILE A 68 8.00 3.27 2.16
CA ILE A 68 8.72 4.02 1.12
C ILE A 68 8.26 5.48 1.09
N ALA A 69 6.95 5.71 1.01
CA ALA A 69 6.39 7.04 0.78
C ALA A 69 4.92 7.13 1.21
N GLN A 70 4.48 8.35 1.47
CA GLN A 70 3.08 8.78 1.48
C GLN A 70 2.86 9.83 0.39
N CYS A 71 1.87 9.63 -0.48
CA CYS A 71 1.64 10.54 -1.61
C CYS A 71 0.20 10.50 -2.12
N GLN A 72 -0.23 11.53 -2.85
CA GLN A 72 -1.59 11.60 -3.41
C GLN A 72 -1.72 10.91 -4.78
N THR A 73 -0.59 10.61 -5.43
CA THR A 73 -0.54 10.04 -6.78
C THR A 73 0.67 9.14 -6.91
N VAL A 74 0.44 7.91 -7.36
CA VAL A 74 1.51 6.97 -7.71
C VAL A 74 1.52 6.76 -9.21
N GLN A 75 2.71 6.84 -9.82
CA GLN A 75 2.93 6.41 -11.19
C GLN A 75 3.95 5.27 -11.19
N ILE A 76 3.55 4.13 -11.73
CA ILE A 76 4.40 2.96 -11.93
C ILE A 76 4.65 2.82 -13.43
N ASN A 77 5.91 2.77 -13.83
CA ASN A 77 6.27 2.44 -15.20
C ASN A 77 6.81 1.01 -15.21
N VAL A 78 6.04 0.10 -15.81
CA VAL A 78 6.44 -1.29 -16.05
C VAL A 78 7.26 -1.30 -17.33
N LEU A 79 8.55 -1.60 -17.20
CA LEU A 79 9.51 -1.62 -18.30
C LEU A 79 9.82 -3.07 -18.71
N GLY A 80 10.53 -3.24 -19.82
CA GLY A 80 10.88 -4.56 -20.38
C GLY A 80 9.80 -5.09 -21.30
N ASP A 81 9.85 -6.39 -21.59
CA ASP A 81 8.97 -7.06 -22.57
C ASP A 81 7.99 -8.04 -21.92
N GLU A 82 8.22 -8.40 -20.65
CA GLU A 82 7.36 -9.30 -19.89
C GLU A 82 6.38 -8.52 -19.01
N GLY A 83 5.18 -9.07 -18.86
CA GLY A 83 4.18 -8.48 -17.96
C GLY A 83 4.45 -8.82 -16.50
N VAL A 84 3.97 -7.96 -15.60
CA VAL A 84 4.11 -8.13 -14.14
C VAL A 84 2.78 -8.55 -13.51
N PRO A 85 2.76 -9.48 -12.55
CA PRO A 85 1.54 -9.84 -11.84
C PRO A 85 1.07 -8.67 -10.97
N ILE A 86 -0.21 -8.31 -11.09
CA ILE A 86 -0.87 -7.29 -10.29
C ILE A 86 -2.11 -7.87 -9.64
N GLN A 87 -2.39 -7.43 -8.42
CA GLN A 87 -3.65 -7.65 -7.73
C GLN A 87 -4.17 -6.32 -7.18
N VAL A 88 -5.45 -6.02 -7.40
CA VAL A 88 -6.16 -4.87 -6.82
C VAL A 88 -7.50 -5.33 -6.26
N ASP A 89 -7.70 -5.16 -4.96
CA ASP A 89 -8.96 -5.42 -4.23
C ASP A 89 -9.65 -6.77 -4.56
N GLY A 90 -8.88 -7.79 -4.93
CA GLY A 90 -9.36 -9.15 -5.24
C GLY A 90 -9.24 -9.53 -6.73
N GLU A 91 -9.12 -8.55 -7.62
CA GLU A 91 -8.92 -8.77 -9.04
C GLU A 91 -7.44 -8.93 -9.36
N ALA A 92 -7.07 -9.95 -10.13
CA ALA A 92 -5.68 -10.23 -10.49
C ALA A 92 -5.50 -10.33 -12.00
N TRP A 93 -4.40 -9.78 -12.51
CA TRP A 93 -4.04 -9.85 -13.93
C TRP A 93 -2.53 -9.75 -14.14
N ILE A 94 -2.08 -10.09 -15.35
CA ILE A 94 -0.72 -9.78 -15.81
C ILE A 94 -0.76 -8.43 -16.52
N GLN A 95 -0.07 -7.44 -15.95
CA GLN A 95 0.04 -6.12 -16.52
C GLN A 95 1.15 -6.09 -17.57
N PRO A 96 0.86 -5.86 -18.86
CA PRO A 96 1.89 -5.67 -19.87
C PRO A 96 2.74 -4.42 -19.59
N PRO A 97 3.93 -4.31 -20.19
CA PRO A 97 4.76 -3.11 -20.16
C PRO A 97 3.94 -1.85 -20.50
N GLY A 98 4.16 -0.78 -19.73
CA GLY A 98 3.35 0.42 -19.82
C GLY A 98 3.36 1.25 -18.55
N MET A 99 2.39 2.15 -18.43
CA MET A 99 2.27 3.08 -17.30
C MET A 99 0.96 2.87 -16.57
N ILE A 100 1.06 2.69 -15.26
CA ILE A 100 -0.07 2.66 -14.33
C ILE A 100 -0.05 3.94 -13.51
N ARG A 101 -1.21 4.58 -13.41
CA ARG A 101 -1.39 5.77 -12.58
C ARG A 101 -2.53 5.57 -11.60
N ILE A 102 -2.19 5.63 -10.32
CA ILE A 102 -3.12 5.47 -9.21
C ILE A 102 -3.37 6.86 -8.61
N ILE A 103 -4.64 7.26 -8.61
CA ILE A 103 -5.10 8.56 -8.11
C ILE A 103 -6.46 8.41 -7.45
N HIS A 104 -6.72 9.22 -6.43
CA HIS A 104 -8.07 9.36 -5.90
C HIS A 104 -8.97 10.01 -6.95
N LYS A 105 -10.10 9.34 -7.24
CA LYS A 105 -11.12 9.84 -8.18
C LYS A 105 -12.32 10.41 -7.46
N ASN A 106 -12.96 9.57 -6.63
CA ASN A 106 -14.19 9.89 -5.92
C ASN A 106 -14.05 9.53 -4.43
N ARG A 107 -15.07 9.88 -3.65
CA ARG A 107 -15.19 9.49 -2.24
C ARG A 107 -16.61 9.04 -1.97
N MET A 108 -16.74 8.10 -1.05
CA MET A 108 -18.03 7.65 -0.51
C MET A 108 -18.03 7.86 1.00
N LYS A 109 -19.18 8.25 1.55
CA LYS A 109 -19.41 8.17 2.99
C LYS A 109 -19.71 6.72 3.34
N MET A 110 -18.89 6.15 4.19
CA MET A 110 -19.03 4.78 4.69
C MET A 110 -19.53 4.82 6.12
N LEU A 111 -20.38 3.86 6.51
CA LEU A 111 -20.71 3.67 7.92
C LEU A 111 -19.45 3.17 8.64
N CYS A 112 -19.07 3.84 9.73
CA CYS A 112 -17.97 3.41 10.59
C CYS A 112 -18.49 3.09 11.99
N ARG A 113 -17.80 2.19 12.69
CA ARG A 113 -18.09 1.90 14.09
C ARG A 113 -17.76 3.11 14.94
N ASN A 114 -18.68 3.52 15.81
CA ASN A 114 -18.42 4.59 16.77
C ASN A 114 -17.56 4.07 17.93
N ARG A 115 -16.32 4.54 18.02
CA ARG A 115 -15.38 4.15 19.09
C ARG A 115 -15.73 4.71 20.47
N ALA A 116 -16.60 5.73 20.56
CA ALA A 116 -17.01 6.31 21.84
C ALA A 116 -18.13 5.53 22.56
N LEU A 117 -18.68 4.50 21.90
CA LEU A 117 -19.68 3.59 22.46
C LEU A 117 -19.06 2.23 22.88
N GLU A 118 -17.73 2.14 22.89
CA GLU A 118 -16.94 1.04 23.46
C GLU A 118 -16.55 1.39 24.91
#